data_AF-A0A1I6JLU6-F1
#
_entry.id   AF-A0A1I6JLU6-F1
#
_cell.length_a   1.000
_cell.length_b   1.000
_cell.length_c   1.000
_cell.angle_alpha   90.00
_cell.angle_beta   90.00
_cell.angle_gamma   90.00
#
_symmetry.space_group_name_H-M   'P 1'
#
loop_
_entity.id
_entity.type
_entity.pdbx_description
1 polymer ?
#
loop_
_entity_poly.entity_id
_entity_poly.type
_entity_poly.pdbx_seq_one_letter_code
_entity_poly.pdbx_strand_id
1 'polypeptide(L)'
;MTCWITEQTMSITTETALRDLDALEVPPSMVDLVTDTKTDLKGIVAVDVTSVCGDAPEGPVESDACNAALGQLNMLYVGFESTLDSWGPYL
;
A
#
# COMPACT_ATOMS: atom_id res chain seq x y z
N MET A 1 12.16 -13.45 8.22
CA MET A 1 10.97 -13.23 9.07
C MET A 1 10.64 -11.74 9.23
N THR A 2 11.62 -10.83 9.37
CA THR A 2 11.38 -9.38 9.45
C THR A 2 10.66 -8.80 8.24
N CYS A 3 11.06 -9.17 7.02
CA CYS A 3 10.40 -8.71 5.78
C CYS A 3 8.89 -9.05 5.76
N TRP A 4 8.50 -10.27 6.14
CA TRP A 4 7.09 -10.68 6.17
C TRP A 4 6.20 -9.83 7.09
N ILE A 5 6.68 -9.56 8.30
CA ILE A 5 5.98 -8.70 9.26
C ILE A 5 5.87 -7.28 8.70
N THR A 6 6.92 -6.79 8.04
CA THR A 6 6.92 -5.48 7.38
C THR A 6 5.86 -5.40 6.28
N GLU A 7 5.76 -6.38 5.39
CA GLU A 7 4.77 -6.40 4.31
C GLU A 7 3.32 -6.33 4.85
N GLN A 8 3.00 -7.14 5.86
CA GLN A 8 1.67 -7.08 6.47
C GLN A 8 1.41 -5.73 7.16
N THR A 9 2.41 -5.21 7.87
CA THR A 9 2.30 -3.90 8.52
C THR A 9 2.04 -2.81 7.48
N MET A 10 2.78 -2.83 6.37
CA MET A 10 2.61 -1.88 5.27
C MET A 10 1.20 -1.97 4.68
N SER A 11 0.69 -3.18 4.42
CA SER A 11 -0.69 -3.39 3.95
C SER A 11 -1.72 -2.74 4.89
N ILE A 12 -1.64 -3.03 6.19
CA ILE A 12 -2.57 -2.49 7.20
C ILE A 12 -2.45 -0.95 7.31
N THR A 13 -1.22 -0.42 7.29
CA THR A 13 -1.01 1.04 7.33
C THR A 13 -1.51 1.74 6.07
N THR A 14 -1.45 1.07 4.91
CA THR A 14 -1.99 1.57 3.63
C THR A 14 -3.51 1.69 3.69
N GLU A 15 -4.20 0.68 4.23
CA GLU A 15 -5.65 0.74 4.47
C GLU A 15 -6.03 1.90 5.40
N THR A 16 -5.26 2.08 6.47
CA THR A 16 -5.48 3.17 7.43
C THR A 16 -5.28 4.54 6.75
N ALA A 17 -4.19 4.71 6.01
CA ALA A 17 -3.90 5.94 5.28
C ALA A 17 -4.98 6.26 4.25
N LEU A 18 -5.47 5.26 3.51
CA LEU A 18 -6.55 5.43 2.55
C LEU A 18 -7.84 5.93 3.23
N ARG A 19 -8.22 5.29 4.36
CA ARG A 19 -9.38 5.69 5.15
C ARG A 19 -9.25 7.12 5.67
N ASP A 20 -8.07 7.48 6.16
CA ASP A 20 -7.82 8.81 6.70
C ASP A 20 -7.86 9.87 5.59
N LEU A 21 -7.30 9.59 4.40
CA LEU A 21 -7.43 10.45 3.20
C LEU A 21 -8.88 10.58 2.70
N ASP A 22 -9.70 9.53 2.83
CA ASP A 22 -11.14 9.59 2.52
C ASP A 22 -11.92 10.52 3.46
N ALA A 23 -11.42 10.73 4.69
CA ALA A 23 -12.06 11.58 5.70
C ALA A 23 -11.61 13.05 5.66
N LEU A 24 -10.61 13.40 4.84
CA LEU A 24 -10.09 14.77 4.75
C LEU A 24 -10.98 15.68 3.90
N GLU A 25 -11.14 16.92 4.36
CA GLU A 25 -11.58 18.02 3.50
C GLU A 25 -10.40 18.49 2.64
N VAL A 26 -10.35 18.02 1.39
CA VAL A 26 -9.25 18.31 0.46
C VAL A 26 -9.46 19.68 -0.21
N PRO A 27 -8.50 20.62 -0.13
CA PRO A 27 -8.60 21.89 -0.83
C PRO A 27 -8.55 21.67 -2.36
N PRO A 28 -9.23 22.50 -3.18
CA PRO A 28 -9.27 22.33 -4.62
C PRO A 28 -7.91 22.20 -5.30
N SER A 29 -6.88 22.86 -4.76
CA SER A 29 -5.50 22.83 -5.28
C SER A 29 -4.77 21.50 -5.05
N MET A 30 -5.32 20.58 -4.26
CA MET A 30 -4.71 19.28 -3.93
C MET A 30 -5.57 18.09 -4.33
N VAL A 31 -6.73 18.31 -4.96
CA VAL A 31 -7.68 17.24 -5.31
C VAL A 31 -7.03 16.18 -6.18
N ASP A 32 -6.28 16.58 -7.21
CA ASP A 32 -5.61 15.65 -8.12
C ASP A 32 -4.53 14.83 -7.38
N LEU A 33 -3.67 15.51 -6.61
CA LEU A 33 -2.63 14.87 -5.79
C LEU A 33 -3.22 13.82 -4.82
N VAL A 34 -4.29 14.17 -4.10
CA VAL A 34 -4.95 13.23 -3.17
C VAL A 34 -5.64 12.10 -3.94
N THR A 35 -6.24 12.38 -5.10
CA THR A 35 -6.90 11.36 -5.91
C THR A 35 -5.92 10.32 -6.45
N ASP A 36 -4.77 10.78 -6.95
CA ASP A 36 -3.69 9.91 -7.45
C ASP A 36 -3.13 9.05 -6.32
N THR A 37 -2.84 9.68 -5.17
CA THR A 37 -2.39 8.99 -3.95
C THR A 37 -3.37 7.90 -3.53
N LYS A 38 -4.67 8.19 -3.50
CA LYS A 38 -5.69 7.21 -3.14
C LYS A 38 -5.81 6.08 -4.16
N THR A 39 -5.55 6.35 -5.43
CA THR A 39 -5.58 5.34 -6.49
C THR A 39 -4.46 4.32 -6.28
N ASP A 40 -3.25 4.78 -5.99
CA ASP A 40 -2.11 3.90 -5.71
C ASP A 40 -2.31 3.09 -4.43
N LEU A 41 -2.76 3.75 -3.35
CA LEU A 41 -3.05 3.08 -2.07
C LEU A 41 -4.14 2.01 -2.25
N LYS A 42 -5.19 2.28 -3.03
CA LYS A 42 -6.21 1.26 -3.38
C LYS A 42 -5.61 0.08 -4.12
N GLY A 43 -4.65 0.32 -5.00
CA GLY A 43 -3.90 -0.74 -5.70
C GLY A 43 -3.14 -1.64 -4.72
N ILE A 44 -2.47 -1.05 -3.73
CA ILE A 44 -1.74 -1.78 -2.67
C ILE A 44 -2.71 -2.59 -1.81
N VAL A 45 -3.80 -1.97 -1.32
CA VAL A 45 -4.81 -2.65 -0.49
C VAL A 45 -5.50 -3.80 -1.24
N ALA A 46 -5.66 -3.68 -2.56
CA ALA A 46 -6.25 -4.75 -3.37
C ALA A 46 -5.39 -6.02 -3.41
N VAL A 47 -4.10 -5.94 -3.05
CA VAL A 47 -3.25 -7.12 -2.88
C VAL A 47 -3.43 -7.66 -1.47
N ASP A 48 -4.40 -8.55 -1.31
CA ASP A 48 -4.71 -9.22 -0.03
C ASP A 48 -3.62 -10.26 0.33
N VAL A 49 -2.45 -9.76 0.72
CA VAL A 49 -1.31 -10.61 1.10
C VAL A 49 -1.58 -11.43 2.34
N THR A 50 -2.37 -10.94 3.29
CA THR A 50 -2.67 -11.69 4.52
C THR A 50 -3.49 -12.94 4.20
N SER A 51 -4.51 -12.84 3.36
CA SER A 51 -5.31 -14.00 2.94
C SER A 51 -4.52 -14.99 2.07
N VAL A 52 -3.64 -14.49 1.19
CA VAL A 52 -2.89 -15.32 0.23
C VAL A 52 -1.64 -15.96 0.83
N CYS A 53 -0.91 -15.21 1.66
CA CYS A 53 0.36 -15.62 2.23
C CYS A 53 0.25 -16.05 3.71
N GLY A 54 -0.91 -15.88 4.35
CA GLY A 54 -1.15 -16.22 5.75
C GLY A 54 -0.93 -15.04 6.71
N ASP A 55 -0.96 -15.32 8.02
CA ASP A 55 -0.73 -14.34 9.07
C ASP A 55 0.75 -14.32 9.53
N ALA A 56 1.16 -13.20 10.11
CA ALA A 56 2.41 -13.09 10.82
C ALA A 56 2.18 -13.44 12.31
N PRO A 57 3.13 -14.09 12.99
CA PRO A 57 4.55 -14.24 12.63
C PRO A 57 4.92 -15.59 11.97
N GLU A 58 3.96 -16.47 11.67
CA GLU A 58 4.22 -17.85 11.21
C GLU A 58 5.06 -17.95 9.92
N GLY A 59 5.24 -16.84 9.20
CA GLY A 59 5.96 -16.76 7.94
C GLY A 59 5.03 -16.92 6.75
N PRO A 60 5.39 -16.40 5.56
CA PRO A 60 4.52 -16.48 4.41
C PRO A 60 4.44 -17.93 3.91
N VAL A 61 3.27 -18.34 3.46
CA VAL A 61 3.08 -19.60 2.73
C VAL A 61 3.90 -19.56 1.45
N GLU A 62 4.85 -20.48 1.28
CA GLU A 62 5.70 -20.58 0.08
C GLU A 62 4.95 -21.16 -1.12
N SER A 63 3.89 -20.47 -1.55
CA SER A 63 3.11 -20.79 -2.73
C SER A 63 3.41 -19.84 -3.89
N ASP A 64 3.19 -20.29 -5.12
CA ASP A 64 3.30 -19.44 -6.32
C ASP A 64 2.36 -18.23 -6.24
N ALA A 65 1.17 -18.40 -5.64
CA ALA A 65 0.21 -17.31 -5.45
C ALA A 65 0.74 -16.25 -4.48
N CYS A 66 1.35 -16.68 -3.36
CA CYS A 66 1.98 -15.76 -2.43
C CYS A 66 3.18 -15.03 -3.04
N ASN A 67 4.05 -15.75 -3.75
CA ASN A 67 5.20 -15.14 -4.44
C ASN A 67 4.74 -14.12 -5.49
N ALA A 68 3.67 -14.40 -6.22
CA ALA A 68 3.08 -13.46 -7.18
C ALA A 68 2.49 -12.23 -6.48
N ALA A 69 1.78 -12.40 -5.36
CA ALA A 69 1.22 -11.29 -4.58
C ALA A 69 2.32 -10.37 -4.03
N LEU A 70 3.38 -10.94 -3.46
CA LEU A 70 4.54 -10.18 -2.97
C LEU A 70 5.26 -9.46 -4.11
N GLY A 71 5.42 -10.11 -5.27
CA GLY A 71 5.97 -9.47 -6.46
C GLY A 71 5.13 -8.29 -6.96
N GLN A 72 3.81 -8.43 -6.93
CA GLN A 72 2.87 -7.37 -7.29
C GLN A 72 2.95 -6.19 -6.32
N LEU A 73 2.98 -6.44 -5.00
CA LEU A 73 3.16 -5.39 -3.99
C LEU A 73 4.44 -4.60 -4.24
N ASN A 74 5.56 -5.30 -4.48
CA ASN A 74 6.83 -4.64 -4.74
C ASN A 74 6.77 -3.71 -5.97
N MET A 75 6.07 -4.11 -7.04
CA MET A 75 5.87 -3.22 -8.20
C MET A 75 5.01 -2.00 -7.86
N LEU A 76 3.97 -2.18 -7.04
CA LEU A 76 3.11 -1.08 -6.60
C LEU A 76 3.87 -0.10 -5.71
N TYR A 77 4.74 -0.58 -4.82
CA TYR A 77 5.58 0.28 -3.98
C TYR A 77 6.54 1.14 -4.82
N VAL A 78 7.18 0.55 -5.83
CA VAL A 78 8.04 1.30 -6.76
C VAL A 78 7.25 2.37 -7.51
N GLY A 79 6.00 2.09 -7.92
CA GLY A 79 5.13 3.09 -8.55
C GLY A 79 4.76 4.22 -7.57
N PHE A 80 4.45 3.86 -6.33
CA PHE A 80 3.99 4.79 -5.30
C PHE A 80 5.05 5.82 -4.88
N GLU A 81 6.35 5.49 -4.99
CA GLU A 81 7.43 6.45 -4.71
C GLU A 81 7.28 7.74 -5.53
N SER A 82 6.91 7.65 -6.81
CA SER A 82 6.71 8.83 -7.66
C SER A 82 5.54 9.71 -7.22
N THR A 83 4.50 9.09 -6.66
CA THR A 83 3.35 9.79 -6.09
C THR A 83 3.73 10.46 -4.77
N LEU A 84 4.55 9.81 -3.93
CA LEU A 84 5.10 10.42 -2.72
C LEU A 84 5.99 11.63 -3.02
N ASP A 85 6.82 11.56 -4.06
CA ASP A 85 7.65 12.70 -4.49
C ASP A 85 6.81 13.93 -4.85
N SER A 86 5.61 13.71 -5.40
CA SER A 86 4.67 14.79 -5.75
C SER A 86 4.12 15.53 -4.52
N TRP A 87 4.21 14.95 -3.32
CA TRP A 87 3.88 15.62 -2.06
C TRP A 87 5.00 16.55 -1.55
N GLY A 88 6.22 16.45 -2.09
CA GLY A 88 7.38 17.21 -1.63
C GLY A 88 7.17 18.72 -1.41
N PRO A 89 6.42 19.45 -2.26
CA PRO A 89 6.13 20.87 -2.04
C PRO A 89 5.23 21.20 -0.83
N TYR A 90 4.59 20.19 -0.23
CA TYR A 90 3.61 20.32 0.85
C TYR A 90 4.08 19.73 2.19
N LEU A 91 5.28 19.15 2.23
CA LEU A 91 5.95 18.58 3.41
C LEU A 91 7.07 19.49 3.91
#